data_AF-A0A151TPF0-F1
#
_entry.id   AF-A0A151TPF0-F1
#
_cell.length_a   1.000
_cell.length_b   1.000
_cell.length_c   1.000
_cell.angle_alpha   90.00
_cell.angle_beta   90.00
_cell.angle_gamma   90.00
#
_symmetry.space_group_name_H-M   'P 1'
#
loop_
_entity.id
_entity.type
_entity.pdbx_description
1 polymer ?
#
loop_
_entity_poly.entity_id
_entity_poly.type
_entity_poly.pdbx_seq_one_letter_code
_entity_poly.pdbx_strand_id
1 'polypeptide(L)'
;MYECLFRELGVSLPLDDFQMGVLRVLNVAPTQLHPNGWAYMQAFRVLCKYHYIEPSVGLFLHYFCTRPSNKHMKWLSLIRHADRPLMRPYTSSFKGFKGGFVKVMIDPVVGRNYFFDAEQKPLFPLYWTRQARKYDEYPLEMLTEAEVSASRILNGLPRGIPARFLVLLPKSPRPRFELEGMFRICSFLCSC
;
A
#
# COMPACT_ATOMS: atom_id res chain seq x y z
N MET A 1 -16.83 1.40 1.06
CA MET A 1 -15.46 1.17 1.56
C MET A 1 -15.47 1.10 3.08
N TYR A 2 -14.51 0.42 3.71
CA TYR A 2 -14.45 0.39 5.18
C TYR A 2 -14.10 1.77 5.73
N GLU A 3 -14.78 2.21 6.79
CA GLU A 3 -14.60 3.52 7.38
C GLU A 3 -13.17 3.74 7.92
N CYS A 4 -12.55 2.68 8.46
CA CYS A 4 -11.19 2.75 9.01
C CYS A 4 -10.14 3.15 7.96
N LEU A 5 -10.39 2.91 6.67
CA LEU A 5 -9.46 3.34 5.61
C LEU A 5 -9.30 4.86 5.61
N PHE A 6 -10.38 5.59 5.83
CA PHE A 6 -10.37 7.05 5.85
C PHE A 6 -9.93 7.58 7.21
N ARG A 7 -10.56 7.10 8.29
CA ARG A 7 -10.33 7.65 9.64
C ARG A 7 -8.96 7.30 10.21
N GLU A 8 -8.53 6.05 10.04
CA GLU A 8 -7.32 5.53 10.69
C GLU A 8 -6.12 5.49 9.74
N LEU A 9 -6.34 5.09 8.49
CA LEU A 9 -5.26 4.87 7.52
C LEU A 9 -4.99 6.07 6.60
N GLY A 10 -5.78 7.13 6.68
CA GLY A 10 -5.56 8.35 5.88
C GLY A 10 -5.74 8.14 4.38
N VAL A 11 -6.56 7.16 3.95
CA VAL A 11 -7.00 7.03 2.56
C VAL A 11 -7.90 8.21 2.21
N SER A 12 -7.58 8.86 1.10
CA SER A 12 -8.35 9.95 0.50
C SER A 12 -8.94 9.50 -0.83
N LEU A 13 -10.02 10.16 -1.26
CA LEU A 13 -10.56 10.03 -2.61
C LEU A 13 -10.35 11.34 -3.39
N PRO A 14 -10.16 11.27 -4.72
CA PRO A 14 -9.97 10.04 -5.51
C PRO A 14 -8.69 9.29 -5.10
N LEU A 15 -8.64 7.99 -5.37
CA LEU A 15 -7.41 7.20 -5.19
C LEU A 15 -6.38 7.70 -6.20
N ASP A 16 -5.10 7.67 -5.84
CA ASP A 16 -4.04 8.04 -6.78
C ASP A 16 -3.67 6.89 -7.73
N ASP A 17 -2.90 7.20 -8.77
CA ASP A 17 -2.51 6.24 -9.81
C ASP A 17 -1.77 5.02 -9.26
N PHE A 18 -0.95 5.23 -8.23
CA PHE A 18 -0.26 4.15 -7.52
C PHE A 18 -1.28 3.19 -6.86
N GLN A 19 -2.22 3.73 -6.08
CA GLN A 19 -3.22 2.94 -5.37
C GLN A 19 -4.13 2.19 -6.34
N MET A 20 -4.63 2.89 -7.37
CA MET A 20 -5.44 2.29 -8.43
C MET A 20 -4.66 1.21 -9.19
N GLY A 21 -3.39 1.49 -9.50
CA GLY A 21 -2.50 0.56 -10.17
C GLY A 21 -2.28 -0.74 -9.39
N VAL A 22 -2.06 -0.66 -8.08
CA VAL A 22 -1.95 -1.85 -7.21
C VAL A 22 -3.25 -2.65 -7.22
N LEU A 23 -4.40 -2.01 -7.06
CA LEU A 23 -5.71 -2.69 -7.10
C LEU A 23 -5.96 -3.36 -8.46
N ARG A 24 -5.58 -2.70 -9.56
CA ARG A 24 -5.66 -3.23 -10.92
C ARG A 24 -4.77 -4.45 -11.11
N VAL A 25 -3.50 -4.37 -10.72
CA VAL A 25 -2.55 -5.50 -10.88
C VAL A 25 -2.96 -6.70 -10.03
N LEU A 26 -3.45 -6.47 -8.82
CA LEU A 26 -3.95 -7.52 -7.93
C LEU A 26 -5.36 -8.02 -8.29
N ASN A 27 -6.04 -7.34 -9.22
CA ASN A 27 -7.41 -7.63 -9.64
C ASN A 27 -8.39 -7.71 -8.46
N VAL A 28 -8.37 -6.71 -7.56
CA VAL A 28 -9.24 -6.66 -6.38
C VAL A 28 -9.92 -5.30 -6.23
N ALA A 29 -11.13 -5.33 -5.67
CA ALA A 29 -11.82 -4.11 -5.29
C ALA A 29 -11.25 -3.50 -4.00
N PRO A 30 -11.46 -2.19 -3.76
CA PRO A 30 -11.01 -1.53 -2.53
C PRO A 30 -11.45 -2.22 -1.24
N THR A 31 -12.68 -2.75 -1.20
CA THR A 31 -13.23 -3.47 -0.03
C THR A 31 -12.78 -4.93 0.06
N GLN A 32 -12.13 -5.46 -0.98
CA GLN A 32 -11.61 -6.82 -0.99
C GLN A 32 -10.16 -6.86 -0.48
N LEU A 33 -9.40 -5.76 -0.60
CA LEU A 33 -8.08 -5.64 0.02
C LEU A 33 -8.22 -5.48 1.54
N HIS A 34 -7.52 -6.32 2.30
CA HIS A 34 -7.51 -6.27 3.76
C HIS A 34 -6.94 -4.93 4.27
N PRO A 35 -7.41 -4.36 5.40
CA PRO A 35 -6.92 -3.06 5.91
C PRO A 35 -5.40 -2.98 6.13
N ASN A 36 -4.74 -4.06 6.57
CA ASN A 36 -3.27 -4.08 6.63
C ASN A 36 -2.61 -3.88 5.24
N GLY A 37 -3.24 -4.36 4.17
CA GLY A 37 -2.77 -4.11 2.80
C GLY A 37 -2.87 -2.62 2.41
N TRP A 38 -4.00 -1.99 2.74
CA TRP A 38 -4.15 -0.54 2.59
C TRP A 38 -3.13 0.24 3.41
N ALA A 39 -2.85 -0.21 4.64
CA ALA A 39 -1.87 0.43 5.50
C ALA A 39 -0.44 0.32 4.94
N TYR A 40 -0.08 -0.80 4.30
CA TYR A 40 1.20 -0.91 3.59
C TYR A 40 1.29 0.06 2.42
N MET A 41 0.24 0.17 1.61
CA MET A 41 0.22 1.12 0.49
C MET A 41 0.38 2.56 0.98
N GLN A 42 -0.28 2.93 2.08
CA GLN A 42 -0.15 4.25 2.68
C GLN A 42 1.22 4.51 3.29
N ALA A 43 1.73 3.56 4.08
CA ALA A 43 3.06 3.62 4.66
C ALA A 43 4.14 3.73 3.57
N PHE A 44 3.99 3.00 2.46
CA PHE A 44 4.90 3.06 1.33
C PHE A 44 4.90 4.42 0.64
N ARG A 45 3.73 5.00 0.36
CA ARG A 45 3.61 6.36 -0.19
C ARG A 45 4.32 7.39 0.69
N VAL A 46 4.10 7.31 2.02
CA VAL A 46 4.74 8.21 2.97
C VAL A 46 6.26 8.02 2.96
N LEU A 47 6.73 6.78 3.03
CA LEU A 47 8.16 6.48 3.00
C LEU A 47 8.82 7.01 1.72
N CYS A 48 8.25 6.70 0.55
CA CYS A 48 8.70 7.18 -0.74
C CYS A 48 8.76 8.71 -0.79
N LYS A 49 7.71 9.40 -0.32
CA LYS A 49 7.67 10.87 -0.25
C LYS A 49 8.83 11.46 0.56
N TYR A 50 9.16 10.90 1.72
CA TYR A 50 10.27 11.40 2.55
C TYR A 50 11.65 11.09 1.98
N HIS A 51 11.74 10.15 1.02
CA HIS A 51 12.96 9.82 0.31
C HIS A 51 13.00 10.38 -1.13
N TYR A 52 12.05 11.24 -1.50
CA TYR A 52 11.93 11.80 -2.86
C TYR A 52 11.85 10.73 -3.96
N ILE A 53 11.20 9.61 -3.63
CA ILE A 53 10.94 8.49 -4.54
C ILE A 53 9.49 8.61 -5.00
N GLU A 54 9.26 8.41 -6.30
CA GLU A 54 7.91 8.24 -6.82
C GLU A 54 7.42 6.81 -6.52
N PRO A 55 6.32 6.62 -5.77
CA PRO A 55 5.80 5.29 -5.48
C PRO A 55 5.20 4.66 -6.74
N SER A 56 5.72 3.51 -7.15
CA SER A 56 5.22 2.76 -8.30
C SER A 56 4.69 1.37 -7.90
N VAL A 57 3.86 0.79 -8.76
CA VAL A 57 3.30 -0.55 -8.54
C VAL A 57 4.38 -1.62 -8.54
N GLY A 58 5.33 -1.55 -9.48
CA GLY A 58 6.44 -2.49 -9.61
C GLY A 58 7.32 -2.47 -8.36
N LEU A 59 7.76 -1.28 -7.94
CA LEU A 59 8.57 -1.11 -6.73
C LEU A 59 7.84 -1.58 -5.47
N PHE A 60 6.54 -1.30 -5.33
CA PHE A 60 5.76 -1.80 -4.19
C PHE A 60 5.68 -3.33 -4.18
N LEU A 61 5.33 -3.93 -5.32
CA LEU A 61 5.22 -5.38 -5.46
C LEU A 61 6.58 -6.10 -5.44
N HIS A 62 7.68 -5.37 -5.57
CA HIS A 62 9.00 -5.88 -5.24
C HIS A 62 9.06 -6.25 -3.75
N TYR A 63 8.54 -5.42 -2.84
CA TYR A 63 8.61 -5.65 -1.39
C TYR A 63 7.43 -6.44 -0.80
N PHE A 64 6.34 -6.63 -1.55
CA PHE A 64 5.12 -7.27 -1.07
C PHE A 64 4.58 -8.33 -2.04
N CYS A 65 4.13 -9.43 -1.46
CA CYS A 65 3.54 -10.58 -2.12
C CYS A 65 2.05 -10.68 -1.77
N THR A 66 1.30 -11.45 -2.54
CA THR A 66 -0.07 -11.85 -2.21
C THR A 66 -0.23 -13.37 -2.28
N ARG A 67 -1.09 -13.89 -1.43
CA ARG A 67 -1.48 -15.31 -1.39
C ARG A 67 -3.00 -15.36 -1.30
N PRO A 68 -3.73 -15.21 -2.43
CA PRO A 68 -5.18 -15.34 -2.42
C PRO A 68 -5.56 -16.72 -1.89
N SER A 69 -6.63 -16.78 -1.09
CA SER A 69 -7.14 -18.05 -0.60
C SER A 69 -7.80 -18.82 -1.75
N ASN A 70 -7.58 -20.13 -1.79
CA ASN A 70 -8.29 -21.07 -2.66
C ASN A 70 -9.78 -21.22 -2.30
N LYS A 71 -10.22 -20.71 -1.16
CA LYS A 71 -11.64 -20.67 -0.75
C LYS A 71 -12.34 -19.47 -1.39
N HIS A 72 -13.58 -19.65 -1.85
CA HIS A 72 -14.34 -18.61 -2.53
C HIS A 72 -14.43 -17.30 -1.72
N MET A 73 -14.25 -16.17 -2.43
CA MET A 73 -14.45 -14.78 -1.99
C MET A 73 -13.95 -14.44 -0.57
N LYS A 74 -12.62 -14.38 -0.42
CA LYS A 74 -11.97 -13.83 0.77
C LYS A 74 -11.29 -12.51 0.50
N TRP A 75 -11.05 -11.76 1.59
CA TRP A 75 -10.13 -10.63 1.56
C TRP A 75 -8.76 -11.06 1.06
N LEU A 76 -8.15 -10.23 0.23
CA LEU A 76 -6.75 -10.38 -0.16
C LEU A 76 -5.87 -9.72 0.89
N SER A 77 -4.94 -10.49 1.45
CA SER A 77 -3.89 -9.98 2.33
C SER A 77 -2.60 -9.79 1.56
N LEU A 78 -1.94 -8.65 1.79
CA LEU A 78 -0.56 -8.42 1.39
C LEU A 78 0.38 -8.97 2.46
N ILE A 79 1.45 -9.62 2.00
CA ILE A 79 2.48 -10.26 2.81
C ILE A 79 3.80 -9.58 2.45
N ARG A 80 4.61 -9.24 3.45
CA ARG A 80 5.96 -8.73 3.20
C ARG A 80 6.85 -9.82 2.60
N HIS A 81 7.73 -9.45 1.67
CA HIS A 81 8.71 -10.38 1.15
C HIS A 81 9.67 -10.85 2.26
N ALA A 82 10.08 -12.12 2.25
CA ALA A 82 10.92 -12.71 3.28
C ALA A 82 12.32 -12.10 3.31
N ASP A 83 12.96 -12.00 2.15
CA ASP A 83 14.35 -11.53 2.03
C ASP A 83 14.50 -9.99 2.06
N ARG A 84 13.40 -9.27 1.86
CA ARG A 84 13.37 -7.81 1.82
C ARG A 84 12.17 -7.26 2.60
N PRO A 85 12.11 -7.50 3.93
CA PRO A 85 10.99 -7.07 4.74
C PRO A 85 11.06 -5.57 5.03
N LEU A 86 10.55 -4.75 4.11
CA LEU A 86 10.59 -3.28 4.23
C LEU A 86 9.81 -2.78 5.44
N MET A 87 8.60 -3.32 5.66
CA MET A 87 7.71 -2.88 6.74
C MET A 87 7.14 -4.05 7.54
N ARG A 88 6.79 -3.76 8.80
CA ARG A 88 5.93 -4.59 9.65
C ARG A 88 4.47 -4.14 9.50
N PRO A 89 3.48 -5.04 9.72
CA PRO A 89 2.07 -4.71 9.56
C PRO A 89 1.64 -3.59 10.51
N TYR A 90 0.61 -2.85 10.12
CA TYR A 90 0.03 -1.77 10.94
C TYR A 90 -0.44 -2.28 12.31
N THR A 91 -1.03 -3.47 12.31
CA THR A 91 -1.39 -4.24 13.51
C THR A 91 -1.22 -5.72 13.22
N SER A 92 -0.88 -6.51 14.25
CA SER A 92 -0.82 -7.98 14.15
C SER A 92 -2.16 -8.58 13.75
N SER A 93 -3.27 -7.95 14.16
CA SER A 93 -4.63 -8.32 13.78
C SER A 93 -5.49 -7.06 13.66
N PHE A 94 -5.94 -6.77 12.45
CA PHE A 94 -6.87 -5.66 12.22
C PHE A 94 -8.28 -6.14 12.54
N LYS A 95 -8.71 -5.96 13.79
CA LYS A 95 -10.04 -6.36 14.27
C LYS A 95 -11.05 -5.23 14.06
N GLY A 96 -12.34 -5.56 14.05
CA GLY A 96 -13.43 -4.55 14.08
C GLY A 96 -13.61 -3.70 12.82
N PHE A 97 -12.77 -3.82 11.78
CA PHE A 97 -12.84 -2.98 10.58
C PHE A 97 -14.14 -3.06 9.78
N LYS A 98 -14.97 -4.08 10.05
CA LYS A 98 -16.29 -4.28 9.43
C LYS A 98 -17.41 -3.54 10.16
N GLY A 99 -17.11 -2.82 11.24
CA GLY A 99 -18.11 -2.10 12.04
C GLY A 99 -18.63 -0.82 11.39
N GLY A 100 -17.98 -0.31 10.35
CA GLY A 100 -18.35 0.95 9.69
C GLY A 100 -18.02 0.96 8.21
N PHE A 101 -18.90 1.58 7.42
CA PHE A 101 -18.78 1.67 5.97
C PHE A 101 -19.11 3.07 5.46
N VAL A 102 -18.34 3.52 4.47
CA VAL A 102 -18.60 4.72 3.68
C VAL A 102 -19.09 4.31 2.30
N LYS A 103 -20.26 4.80 1.88
CA LYS A 103 -20.74 4.65 0.49
C LYS A 103 -20.02 5.68 -0.38
N VAL A 104 -19.25 5.21 -1.36
CA VAL A 104 -18.59 6.06 -2.35
C VAL A 104 -19.49 6.10 -3.59
N MET A 105 -19.89 7.30 -4.01
CA MET A 105 -20.67 7.51 -5.22
C MET A 105 -19.80 8.25 -6.23
N ILE A 106 -19.79 7.80 -7.48
CA ILE A 106 -19.04 8.44 -8.56
C ILE A 106 -19.98 9.48 -9.17
N ASP A 107 -19.56 10.74 -9.12
CA ASP A 107 -20.26 11.80 -9.85
C ASP A 107 -20.23 11.49 -11.35
N PRO A 108 -21.39 11.49 -12.04
CA PRO A 108 -21.47 11.06 -13.43
C PRO A 108 -20.80 12.03 -14.42
N VAL A 109 -20.54 13.28 -14.00
CA VAL A 109 -19.97 14.33 -14.86
C VAL A 109 -18.47 14.46 -14.61
N VAL A 110 -18.08 14.83 -13.39
CA VAL A 110 -16.67 15.10 -13.04
C VAL A 110 -15.97 13.88 -12.43
N GLY A 111 -16.73 13.01 -11.77
CA GLY A 111 -16.20 11.87 -11.04
C GLY A 111 -15.66 10.77 -11.93
N ARG A 112 -16.23 10.58 -13.13
CA ARG A 112 -15.87 9.47 -14.03
C ARG A 112 -14.39 9.47 -14.41
N ASN A 113 -13.79 10.63 -14.60
CA ASN A 113 -12.39 10.78 -15.02
C ASN A 113 -11.38 10.23 -13.97
N TYR A 114 -11.81 10.02 -12.73
CA TYR A 114 -10.96 9.45 -11.67
C TYR A 114 -11.09 7.93 -11.52
N PHE A 115 -12.08 7.30 -12.15
CA PHE A 115 -12.39 5.88 -11.96
C PHE A 115 -12.46 5.09 -13.28
N PHE A 116 -12.55 5.77 -14.42
CA PHE A 116 -12.66 5.18 -15.75
C PHE A 116 -11.62 5.77 -16.70
N ASP A 117 -11.16 4.95 -17.65
CA ASP A 117 -10.30 5.38 -18.76
C ASP A 117 -11.11 6.03 -19.90
N ALA A 118 -10.41 6.42 -20.98
CA ALA A 118 -11.01 7.05 -22.16
C ALA A 118 -12.07 6.16 -22.82
N GLU A 119 -11.89 4.83 -22.76
CA GLU A 119 -12.80 3.81 -23.27
C GLU A 119 -13.96 3.47 -22.30
N GLN A 120 -14.13 4.23 -21.22
CA GLN A 120 -15.15 4.02 -20.19
C GLN A 120 -15.01 2.69 -19.44
N LYS A 121 -13.82 2.09 -19.44
CA LYS A 121 -13.51 0.90 -18.65
C LYS A 121 -12.95 1.33 -17.28
N PRO A 122 -13.33 0.62 -16.20
CA PRO A 122 -12.88 0.99 -14.87
C PRO A 122 -11.36 0.80 -14.73
N LEU A 123 -10.67 1.79 -14.13
CA LEU A 123 -9.22 1.80 -13.93
C LEU A 123 -8.73 0.69 -13.00
N PHE A 124 -9.62 0.16 -12.15
CA PHE A 124 -9.43 -0.96 -11.25
C PHE A 124 -10.81 -1.58 -10.93
N PRO A 125 -10.90 -2.82 -10.40
CA PRO A 125 -12.19 -3.42 -10.08
C PRO A 125 -12.98 -2.60 -9.06
N LEU A 126 -14.19 -2.15 -9.41
CA LEU A 126 -15.09 -1.43 -8.49
C LEU A 126 -15.84 -2.38 -7.55
N TYR A 127 -15.93 -3.66 -7.92
CA TYR A 127 -16.64 -4.71 -7.19
C TYR A 127 -15.75 -5.93 -6.95
N TRP A 128 -16.08 -6.72 -5.93
CA TRP A 128 -15.32 -7.90 -5.55
C TRP A 128 -15.18 -8.86 -6.73
N THR A 129 -13.95 -9.33 -6.96
CA THR A 129 -13.65 -10.29 -8.01
C THR A 129 -13.47 -11.68 -7.41
N ARG A 130 -13.71 -12.72 -8.22
CA ARG A 130 -13.36 -14.11 -7.85
C ARG A 130 -11.93 -14.50 -8.23
N GLN A 131 -11.25 -13.63 -8.96
CA GLN A 131 -9.96 -13.90 -9.61
C GLN A 131 -8.88 -12.95 -9.09
N ALA A 132 -8.84 -12.75 -7.77
CA ALA A 132 -7.76 -12.02 -7.13
C ALA A 132 -6.42 -12.67 -7.50
N ARG A 133 -5.48 -11.88 -7.99
CA ARG A 133 -4.23 -12.42 -8.55
C ARG A 133 -3.26 -12.73 -7.42
N LYS A 134 -2.67 -13.93 -7.51
CA LYS A 134 -1.49 -14.29 -6.73
C LYS A 134 -0.31 -13.51 -7.28
N TYR A 135 0.47 -12.95 -6.38
CA TYR A 135 1.67 -12.23 -6.70
C TYR A 135 2.81 -12.75 -5.82
N ASP A 136 3.73 -13.48 -6.43
CA ASP A 136 4.86 -14.08 -5.71
C ASP A 136 5.96 -13.05 -5.48
N GLU A 137 6.42 -12.41 -6.55
CA GLU A 137 7.41 -11.35 -6.49
C GLU A 137 7.43 -10.55 -7.79
N TYR A 138 7.82 -9.28 -7.69
CA TYR A 138 8.17 -8.45 -8.83
C TYR A 138 9.70 -8.50 -8.94
N PRO A 139 10.24 -9.26 -9.90
CA PRO A 139 11.68 -9.48 -9.98
C PRO A 139 12.40 -8.17 -10.33
N LEU A 140 13.64 -8.04 -9.88
CA LEU A 140 14.44 -6.81 -10.05
C LEU A 140 14.60 -6.45 -11.53
N GLU A 141 14.66 -7.46 -12.40
CA GLU A 141 14.82 -7.38 -13.85
C GLU A 141 13.59 -6.78 -14.55
N MET A 142 12.42 -6.82 -13.91
CA MET A 142 11.21 -6.19 -14.44
C MET A 142 11.07 -4.73 -13.99
N LEU A 143 11.90 -4.27 -13.05
CA LEU A 143 11.88 -2.89 -12.58
C LEU A 143 12.54 -1.97 -13.61
N THR A 144 11.97 -0.79 -13.79
CA THR A 144 12.59 0.29 -14.56
C THR A 144 13.88 0.77 -13.88
N GLU A 145 14.76 1.44 -14.62
CA GLU A 145 16.01 1.97 -14.06
C GLU A 145 15.79 2.92 -12.87
N ALA A 146 14.71 3.72 -12.93
CA ALA A 146 14.28 4.58 -11.84
C ALA A 146 13.87 3.78 -10.59
N GLU A 147 13.08 2.71 -10.77
CA GLU A 147 12.68 1.82 -9.68
C GLU A 147 13.86 1.04 -9.10
N VAL A 148 14.82 0.61 -9.92
CA VAL A 148 16.07 0.00 -9.44
C VAL A 148 16.87 0.98 -8.59
N SER A 149 16.94 2.25 -8.99
CA SER A 149 17.62 3.28 -8.20
C SER A 149 16.90 3.54 -6.88
N ALA A 150 15.57 3.62 -6.92
CA ALA A 150 14.74 3.75 -5.72
C ALA A 150 14.86 2.54 -4.79
N SER A 151 14.92 1.31 -5.32
CA SER A 151 15.05 0.09 -4.52
C SER A 151 16.39 0.06 -3.78
N ARG A 152 17.48 0.59 -4.36
CA ARG A 152 18.77 0.74 -3.66
C ARG A 152 18.65 1.66 -2.44
N ILE A 153 17.94 2.79 -2.57
CA ILE A 153 17.68 3.70 -1.45
C ILE A 153 16.86 3.00 -0.37
N LEU A 154 15.74 2.37 -0.73
CA LEU A 154 14.89 1.63 0.21
C LEU A 154 15.62 0.43 0.83
N ASN A 155 16.57 -0.16 0.11
CA ASN A 155 17.42 -1.22 0.61
C ASN A 155 18.47 -0.71 1.61
N GLY A 156 18.81 0.57 1.63
CA GLY A 156 19.65 1.18 2.66
C GLY A 156 18.91 1.46 3.98
N LEU A 157 17.57 1.34 4.01
CA LEU A 157 16.77 1.65 5.19
C LEU A 157 16.68 0.49 6.18
N PRO A 158 16.41 0.77 7.47
CA PRO A 158 16.10 -0.25 8.45
C PRO A 158 14.97 -1.20 8.00
N ARG A 159 15.06 -2.46 8.41
CA ARG A 159 14.05 -3.47 8.08
C ARG A 159 12.90 -3.49 9.07
N GLY A 160 11.72 -3.77 8.54
CA GLY A 160 10.51 -3.91 9.35
C GLY A 160 10.06 -2.60 9.98
N ILE A 161 10.17 -1.48 9.26
CA ILE A 161 9.65 -0.18 9.72
C ILE A 161 8.15 -0.36 10.04
N PRO A 162 7.66 0.04 11.23
CA PRO A 162 6.26 -0.15 11.56
C PRO A 162 5.36 0.65 10.61
N ALA A 163 4.49 -0.02 9.83
CA ALA A 163 3.57 0.68 8.92
C ALA A 163 2.69 1.69 9.68
N ARG A 164 2.34 1.40 10.94
CA ARG A 164 1.61 2.33 11.80
C ARG A 164 2.36 3.64 12.04
N PHE A 165 3.68 3.58 12.25
CA PHE A 165 4.50 4.78 12.41
C PHE A 165 4.44 5.63 11.14
N LEU A 166 4.66 5.03 9.97
CA LEU A 166 4.65 5.73 8.69
C LEU A 166 3.27 6.30 8.33
N VAL A 167 2.18 5.57 8.60
CA VAL A 167 0.81 6.05 8.37
C VAL A 167 0.46 7.27 9.23
N LEU A 168 0.97 7.32 10.47
CA LEU A 168 0.70 8.42 11.39
C LEU A 168 1.69 9.59 11.23
N LEU A 169 2.85 9.35 10.62
CA LEU A 169 3.93 10.33 10.46
C LEU A 169 3.47 11.67 9.86
N PRO A 170 2.61 11.72 8.81
CA PRO A 170 2.16 13.00 8.26
C PRO A 170 1.35 13.88 9.23
N LYS A 171 0.85 13.31 10.33
CA LYS A 171 0.14 14.04 11.39
C LYS A 171 1.09 14.60 12.45
N SER A 172 2.37 14.24 12.43
CA SER A 172 3.38 14.78 13.35
C SER A 172 3.69 16.25 13.03
N PRO A 173 3.96 17.09 14.04
CA PRO A 173 4.48 18.44 13.84
C PRO A 173 5.94 18.45 13.35
N ARG A 174 6.68 17.35 13.49
CA ARG A 174 8.12 17.24 13.15
C ARG A 174 8.43 15.92 12.44
N PRO A 175 7.79 15.62 11.30
CA PRO A 175 7.83 14.28 10.72
C PRO A 175 9.21 13.88 10.20
N ARG A 176 10.01 14.82 9.69
CA ARG A 176 11.39 14.54 9.26
C ARG A 176 12.26 14.13 10.44
N PHE A 177 12.19 14.89 11.54
CA PHE A 177 12.95 14.61 12.75
C PHE A 177 12.57 13.25 13.36
N GLU A 178 11.28 12.93 13.44
CA GLU A 178 10.81 11.64 13.94
C GLU A 178 11.25 10.46 13.05
N LEU A 179 11.20 10.63 11.73
CA LEU A 179 11.66 9.61 10.78
C LEU A 179 13.16 9.34 10.92
N GLU A 180 13.97 10.40 10.97
CA GLU A 180 15.41 10.30 11.20
C GLU A 180 15.73 9.64 12.55
N GLY A 181 15.00 10.03 13.61
CA GLY A 181 15.12 9.43 14.94
C GLY A 181 14.83 7.93 14.92
N MET A 182 13.75 7.52 14.27
CA MET A 182 13.41 6.10 14.06
C MET A 182 14.54 5.35 13.36
N PHE A 183 15.12 5.93 12.31
CA PHE A 183 16.19 5.27 11.57
C PHE A 183 17.47 5.15 12.37
N ARG A 184 17.85 6.17 13.14
CA ARG A 184 19.01 6.10 14.04
C ARG A 184 18.85 5.00 15.09
N ILE A 185 17.69 4.93 15.77
CA ILE A 185 17.43 3.92 16.80
C ILE A 185 17.56 2.50 16.22
N CYS A 186 16.99 2.27 15.03
CA CYS A 186 17.09 0.97 14.38
C CYS A 186 18.53 0.61 13.99
N SER A 187 19.35 1.57 13.54
CA SER A 187 20.77 1.33 13.24
C SER A 187 21.57 0.91 14.48
N PHE A 188 21.28 1.51 15.64
CA PHE A 188 21.90 1.11 16.91
C PHE A 188 21.50 -0.31 17.33
N LEU A 189 20.21 -0.66 17.22
CA LEU A 189 19.70 -1.98 17.60
C LEU A 189 20.14 -3.12 16.67
N CYS A 190 20.59 -2.82 15.44
CA CYS A 190 21.15 -3.82 14.51
C CYS A 190 22.67 -3.98 14.62
N SER A 191 23.34 -3.14 15.41
CA SER A 191 24.80 -3.17 15.60
C SER A 191 25.22 -3.78 16.94
N CYS A 192 24.27 -4.34 17.69
CA CYS A 192 24.46 -5.12 18.92
C CYS A 192 24.01 -6.56 18.68
#